data_AF-A0A382KJB6-F1
#
_entry.id   AF-A0A382KJB6-F1
#
_cell.length_a   1.000
_cell.length_b   1.000
_cell.length_c   1.000
_cell.angle_alpha   90.00
_cell.angle_beta   90.00
_cell.angle_gamma   90.00
#
_symmetry.space_group_name_H-M   'P 1'
#
loop_
_entity.id
_entity.type
_entity.pdbx_description
1 polymer ?
#
loop_
_entity_poly.entity_id
_entity_poly.type
_entity_poly.pdbx_seq_one_letter_code
_entity_poly.pdbx_strand_id
1 'polypeptide(L)'
;MTNLFSTYYFFRLAIPRLWIRFIIIFFILIIEITLIAPKLCQGSEIIIRLSGDINYPGDFSVLSKNIQLKKVCFLGIGSKGKIDSDFLRFLSNKGVPKGTYKVVPPLLKEKWPADGFKKNGALRLSIISGSGMAILNLADKRGLAIHARDFYPLLDGIVNKKTMISFYNDQLFEGLKSFWGPLRISNWDMGRLADSWVKMNRVTQKWEARVIKIKPQEIKRICKPPITKRTPD
;
A
#
# COMPACT_ATOMS: atom_id res chain seq x y z
N MET A 1 42.46 61.43 40.80
CA MET A 1 41.12 61.24 40.20
C MET A 1 41.27 60.81 38.74
N THR A 2 41.55 59.54 38.50
CA THR A 2 41.60 58.94 37.15
C THR A 2 41.54 57.44 37.37
N ASN A 3 40.40 56.81 37.06
CA ASN A 3 40.25 55.37 36.76
C ASN A 3 38.78 54.86 36.73
N LEU A 4 37.77 55.70 36.52
CA LEU A 4 36.38 55.23 36.36
C LEU A 4 35.83 55.29 34.93
N PHE A 5 36.54 55.88 33.97
CA PHE A 5 36.02 56.05 32.60
C PHE A 5 36.35 54.92 31.62
N SER A 6 37.23 53.96 32.00
CA SER A 6 37.72 52.93 31.07
C SER A 6 36.84 51.68 31.00
N THR A 7 36.22 51.28 32.12
CA THR A 7 35.42 50.04 32.20
C THR A 7 34.03 50.16 31.59
N TYR A 8 33.41 51.34 31.60
CA TYR A 8 32.04 51.53 31.10
C TYR A 8 31.95 51.47 29.56
N TYR A 9 32.99 51.90 28.85
CA TYR A 9 33.03 51.88 27.38
C TYR A 9 33.32 50.49 26.80
N PHE A 10 34.11 49.67 27.49
CA PHE A 10 34.38 48.30 27.06
C PHE A 10 33.15 47.39 27.16
N PHE A 11 32.32 47.55 28.20
CA PHE A 11 31.10 46.78 28.36
C PHE A 11 30.01 47.14 27.33
N ARG A 12 29.91 48.40 26.88
CA ARG A 12 28.88 48.84 25.92
C ARG A 12 29.07 48.30 24.50
N LEU A 13 30.30 47.97 24.10
CA LEU A 13 30.64 47.50 22.75
C LEU A 13 30.79 45.97 22.65
N ALA A 14 31.07 45.28 23.76
CA ALA A 14 31.29 43.83 23.77
C ALA A 14 29.98 43.02 23.91
N ILE A 15 29.02 43.51 24.71
CA ILE A 15 27.73 42.84 24.93
C ILE A 15 26.93 42.63 23.62
N PRO A 16 26.73 43.64 22.74
CA PRO A 16 25.92 43.43 21.54
C PRO A 16 26.59 42.48 20.54
N ARG A 17 27.94 42.45 20.48
CA ARG A 17 28.68 41.56 19.57
C ARG A 17 28.62 40.09 19.98
N LEU A 18 28.65 39.80 21.29
CA LEU A 18 28.46 38.43 21.78
C LEU A 18 27.02 37.94 21.55
N TRP A 19 26.02 38.78 21.81
CA TRP A 19 24.61 38.42 21.60
C TRP A 19 24.30 38.15 20.12
N ILE A 20 24.83 38.96 19.20
CA ILE A 20 24.68 38.72 17.76
C ILE A 20 25.34 37.39 17.35
N ARG A 21 26.53 37.07 17.89
CA ARG A 21 27.18 35.77 17.64
C ARG A 21 26.36 34.60 18.17
N PHE A 22 25.79 34.70 19.37
CA PHE A 22 24.91 33.67 19.93
C PHE A 22 23.65 33.47 19.10
N ILE A 23 23.03 34.55 18.62
CA ILE A 23 21.86 34.49 17.73
C ILE A 23 22.22 33.80 16.41
N ILE A 24 23.34 34.17 15.78
CA ILE A 24 23.79 33.55 14.53
C ILE A 24 24.07 32.06 14.73
N ILE A 25 24.77 31.68 15.81
CA ILE A 25 25.06 30.27 16.13
C ILE A 25 23.75 29.50 16.38
N PHE A 26 22.80 30.08 17.10
CA PHE A 26 21.50 29.47 17.37
C PHE A 26 20.68 29.27 16.09
N PHE A 27 20.68 30.26 15.18
CA PHE A 27 20.06 30.12 13.86
C PHE A 27 20.75 29.05 13.01
N ILE A 28 22.08 28.97 13.01
CA ILE A 28 22.83 27.91 12.33
C ILE A 28 22.45 26.54 12.92
N LEU A 29 22.34 26.42 14.25
CA LEU A 29 21.96 25.18 14.91
C LEU A 29 20.51 24.76 14.57
N ILE A 30 19.57 25.72 14.51
CA ILE A 30 18.18 25.45 14.07
C ILE A 30 18.14 25.05 12.60
N ILE A 31 18.93 25.70 11.74
CA ILE A 31 19.05 25.36 10.32
C ILE A 31 19.63 23.95 10.17
N GLU A 32 20.66 23.58 10.93
CA GLU A 32 21.19 22.21 10.94
C GLU A 32 20.16 21.19 11.45
N ILE A 33 19.41 21.49 12.52
CA ILE A 33 18.36 20.59 13.03
C ILE A 33 17.20 20.45 12.02
N THR A 34 16.86 21.51 11.28
CA THR A 34 15.72 21.48 10.34
C THR A 34 16.09 20.97 8.94
N LEU A 35 17.31 21.20 8.46
CA LEU A 35 17.81 20.73 7.16
C LEU A 35 18.54 19.38 7.23
N ILE A 36 19.16 19.06 8.36
CA ILE A 36 19.89 17.79 8.61
C ILE A 36 19.08 16.88 9.54
N ALA A 37 17.83 17.21 9.89
CA ALA A 37 16.90 16.17 10.33
C ALA A 37 16.94 15.09 9.25
N PRO A 38 17.48 13.89 9.55
CA PRO A 38 17.47 12.84 8.55
C PRO A 38 16.00 12.66 8.19
N LYS A 39 15.70 12.60 6.89
CA LYS A 39 14.44 12.04 6.40
C LYS A 39 14.37 10.58 6.85
N LEU A 40 14.18 10.36 8.14
CA LEU A 40 13.98 9.07 8.79
C LEU A 40 12.48 8.73 8.81
N CYS A 41 11.74 9.30 7.86
CA CYS A 41 10.48 8.77 7.37
C CYS A 41 10.77 7.91 6.12
N GLN A 42 11.42 6.75 6.31
CA GLN A 42 11.01 5.58 5.51
C GLN A 42 9.63 5.19 6.03
N GLY A 43 8.59 5.82 5.48
CA GLY A 43 7.19 5.51 5.75
C GLY A 43 6.86 4.10 5.24
N SER A 44 5.77 3.53 5.77
CA SER A 44 5.30 2.24 5.28
C SER A 44 4.63 2.42 3.92
N GLU A 45 5.05 1.62 2.94
CA GLU A 45 4.72 1.79 1.54
C GLU A 45 4.03 0.56 0.96
N ILE A 46 2.97 0.78 0.18
CA ILE A 46 2.30 -0.24 -0.63
C ILE A 46 2.54 0.11 -2.09
N ILE A 47 3.18 -0.79 -2.82
CA ILE A 47 3.42 -0.63 -4.26
C ILE A 47 2.59 -1.67 -5.00
N ILE A 48 1.70 -1.19 -5.86
CA ILE A 48 0.96 -2.02 -6.82
C ILE A 48 1.54 -1.77 -8.20
N ARG A 49 1.97 -2.84 -8.88
CA ARG A 49 2.52 -2.77 -10.22
C ARG A 49 1.57 -3.49 -11.17
N LEU A 50 0.90 -2.73 -12.04
CA LEU A 50 -0.06 -3.27 -12.99
C LEU A 50 0.50 -3.28 -14.41
N SER A 51 0.31 -4.39 -15.10
CA SER A 51 0.81 -4.58 -16.46
C SER A 51 -0.19 -4.15 -17.54
N GLY A 52 -1.49 -4.25 -17.25
CA GLY A 52 -2.56 -4.18 -18.25
C GLY A 52 -2.75 -5.48 -19.06
N ASP A 53 -2.06 -6.55 -18.70
CA ASP A 53 -2.23 -7.89 -19.28
C ASP A 53 -3.23 -8.70 -18.44
N ILE A 54 -4.26 -9.26 -19.07
CA ILE A 54 -5.34 -9.99 -18.39
C ILE A 54 -4.90 -11.32 -17.77
N ASN A 55 -3.83 -11.93 -18.29
CA ASN A 55 -3.27 -13.20 -17.82
C ASN A 55 -2.23 -12.97 -16.72
N TYR A 56 -1.52 -11.85 -16.79
CA TYR A 56 -0.51 -11.44 -15.82
C TYR A 56 -0.78 -10.03 -15.29
N PRO A 57 -1.86 -9.80 -14.50
CA PRO A 57 -2.35 -8.44 -14.20
C PRO A 57 -1.36 -7.56 -13.47
N GLY A 58 -0.49 -8.15 -12.65
CA GLY A 58 0.47 -7.40 -11.87
C GLY A 58 0.89 -8.13 -10.60
N ASP A 59 1.55 -7.39 -9.74
CA ASP A 59 1.88 -7.81 -8.39
C ASP A 59 1.79 -6.65 -7.39
N PHE A 60 1.78 -6.99 -6.11
CA PHE A 60 1.88 -6.02 -5.03
C PHE A 60 3.00 -6.37 -4.05
N SER A 61 3.53 -5.33 -3.43
CA SER A 61 4.44 -5.43 -2.30
C SER A 61 4.07 -4.46 -1.19
N VAL A 62 4.33 -4.86 0.05
CA VAL A 62 4.16 -4.03 1.24
C VAL A 62 5.51 -3.92 1.93
N LEU A 63 5.94 -2.69 2.19
CA LEU A 63 7.23 -2.33 2.75
C LEU A 63 6.99 -1.55 4.04
N SER A 64 7.63 -1.95 5.12
CA SER A 64 7.72 -1.20 6.36
C SER A 64 9.15 -1.35 6.90
N LYS A 65 9.57 -0.48 7.83
CA LYS A 65 10.96 -0.48 8.37
C LYS A 65 11.44 -1.87 8.78
N ASN A 66 10.56 -2.71 9.33
CA ASN A 66 10.93 -3.99 9.92
C ASN A 66 10.38 -5.21 9.16
N ILE A 67 9.42 -5.02 8.26
CA ILE A 67 8.69 -6.13 7.62
C ILE A 67 8.50 -5.81 6.15
N GLN A 68 8.79 -6.79 5.31
CA GLN A 68 8.68 -6.65 3.87
C GLN A 68 7.98 -7.88 3.28
N LEU A 69 6.79 -7.64 2.71
CA LEU A 69 6.07 -8.62 1.91
C LEU A 69 6.34 -8.29 0.44
N LYS A 70 7.21 -9.06 -0.21
CA LYS A 70 7.50 -8.88 -1.64
C LYS A 70 6.72 -9.86 -2.50
N LYS A 71 6.43 -9.42 -3.73
CA LYS A 71 6.05 -10.26 -4.88
C LYS A 71 4.80 -11.09 -4.65
N VAL A 72 3.71 -10.45 -4.25
CA VAL A 72 2.40 -11.12 -4.25
C VAL A 72 1.72 -10.86 -5.58
N CYS A 73 1.53 -11.91 -6.36
CA CYS A 73 1.02 -11.81 -7.71
C CYS A 73 -0.51 -11.79 -7.76
N PHE A 74 -1.05 -10.92 -8.61
CA PHE A 74 -2.48 -10.92 -8.90
C PHE A 74 -2.83 -12.08 -9.83
N LEU A 75 -4.00 -12.68 -9.60
CA LEU A 75 -4.53 -13.76 -10.40
C LEU A 75 -5.13 -13.20 -11.69
N GLY A 76 -4.66 -13.70 -12.84
CA GLY A 76 -5.22 -13.41 -14.16
C GLY A 76 -6.33 -14.39 -14.55
N ILE A 77 -6.99 -14.13 -15.69
CA ILE A 77 -8.19 -14.85 -16.16
C ILE A 77 -7.98 -16.38 -16.27
N GLY A 78 -6.77 -16.84 -16.57
CA GLY A 78 -6.45 -18.29 -16.62
C GLY A 78 -6.33 -18.98 -15.26
N SER A 79 -6.50 -18.25 -14.14
CA SER A 79 -6.39 -18.83 -12.80
C SER A 79 -7.71 -19.45 -12.36
N LYS A 80 -7.65 -20.56 -11.61
CA LYS A 80 -8.84 -21.13 -10.95
C LYS A 80 -9.43 -20.12 -9.95
N GLY A 81 -10.76 -20.08 -9.80
CA GLY A 81 -11.51 -19.23 -8.86
C GLY A 81 -12.21 -18.04 -9.53
N LYS A 82 -13.07 -17.33 -8.79
CA LYS A 82 -13.80 -16.17 -9.33
C LYS A 82 -12.90 -14.94 -9.43
N ILE A 83 -12.77 -14.39 -10.63
CA ILE A 83 -11.98 -13.18 -10.93
C ILE A 83 -12.88 -12.19 -11.64
N ASP A 84 -12.63 -10.89 -11.44
CA ASP A 84 -13.31 -9.83 -12.17
C ASP A 84 -12.65 -9.67 -13.55
N SER A 85 -13.00 -10.57 -14.47
CA SER A 85 -12.47 -10.55 -15.84
C SER A 85 -12.81 -9.27 -16.57
N ASP A 86 -13.95 -8.66 -16.27
CA ASP A 86 -14.43 -7.46 -16.93
C ASP A 86 -13.57 -6.26 -16.51
N PHE A 87 -13.27 -6.14 -15.21
CA PHE A 87 -12.33 -5.14 -14.74
C PHE A 87 -10.92 -5.35 -15.31
N LEU A 88 -10.41 -6.58 -15.37
CA LEU A 88 -9.10 -6.84 -15.99
C LEU A 88 -9.06 -6.47 -17.48
N ARG A 89 -10.10 -6.81 -18.24
CA ARG A 89 -10.24 -6.41 -19.65
C ARG A 89 -10.36 -4.89 -19.78
N PHE A 90 -11.11 -4.24 -18.90
CA PHE A 90 -11.21 -2.79 -18.84
C PHE A 90 -9.83 -2.15 -18.66
N LEU A 91 -9.02 -2.63 -17.70
CA LEU A 91 -7.65 -2.15 -17.49
C LEU A 91 -6.74 -2.38 -18.71
N SER A 92 -6.91 -3.49 -19.40
CA SER A 92 -6.18 -3.80 -20.62
C SER A 92 -6.49 -2.80 -21.73
N ASN A 93 -7.77 -2.44 -21.88
CA ASN A 93 -8.26 -1.57 -22.94
C ASN A 93 -8.08 -0.07 -22.65
N LYS A 94 -8.34 0.36 -21.43
CA LYS A 94 -8.35 1.78 -21.02
C LYS A 94 -7.06 2.22 -20.32
N GLY A 95 -6.21 1.27 -19.95
CA GLY A 95 -4.96 1.50 -19.24
C GLY A 95 -5.06 1.32 -17.73
N VAL A 96 -3.90 1.30 -17.08
CA VAL A 96 -3.80 1.06 -15.64
C VAL A 96 -3.94 2.36 -14.84
N PRO A 97 -4.64 2.35 -13.69
CA PRO A 97 -4.93 3.55 -12.93
C PRO A 97 -3.73 4.00 -12.09
N LYS A 98 -2.71 4.58 -12.75
CA LYS A 98 -1.48 5.07 -12.08
C LYS A 98 -1.77 6.24 -11.15
N GLY A 99 -1.16 6.25 -9.97
CA GLY A 99 -1.29 7.38 -9.06
C GLY A 99 -0.91 7.04 -7.63
N THR A 100 -1.16 8.01 -6.76
CA THR A 100 -1.01 7.89 -5.31
C THR A 100 -2.37 7.56 -4.69
N TYR A 101 -2.35 6.65 -3.73
CA TYR A 101 -3.51 6.06 -3.09
C TYR A 101 -3.35 6.14 -1.57
N LYS A 102 -4.48 6.08 -0.86
CA LYS A 102 -4.53 5.88 0.60
C LYS A 102 -5.20 4.57 0.91
N VAL A 103 -4.72 3.91 1.96
CA VAL A 103 -5.43 2.81 2.59
C VAL A 103 -6.71 3.35 3.21
N VAL A 104 -7.84 2.69 2.95
CA VAL A 104 -9.12 3.07 3.54
C VAL A 104 -9.68 1.93 4.41
N PRO A 105 -10.38 2.27 5.50
CA PRO A 105 -11.06 1.28 6.32
C PRO A 105 -12.21 0.61 5.54
N PRO A 106 -12.79 -0.48 6.07
CA PRO A 106 -14.04 -1.05 5.57
C PRO A 106 -15.19 -0.02 5.53
N LEU A 107 -16.15 -0.21 4.63
CA LEU A 107 -17.35 0.61 4.57
C LEU A 107 -18.28 0.29 5.75
N LEU A 108 -18.94 1.30 6.31
CA LEU A 108 -19.91 1.12 7.42
C LEU A 108 -21.05 0.15 7.10
N LYS A 109 -21.44 0.06 5.82
CA LYS A 109 -22.49 -0.85 5.33
C LYS A 109 -21.97 -2.25 5.00
N GLU A 110 -20.65 -2.45 4.91
CA GLU A 110 -20.07 -3.79 4.85
C GLU A 110 -20.20 -4.38 6.26
N LYS A 111 -21.35 -5.03 6.52
CA LYS A 111 -21.58 -5.79 7.75
C LYS A 111 -20.62 -6.99 7.77
N TRP A 112 -19.40 -6.80 8.27
CA TRP A 112 -18.47 -7.90 8.55
C TRP A 112 -17.65 -7.58 9.81
N PRO A 113 -17.42 -8.55 10.71
CA PRO A 113 -16.94 -8.25 12.05
C PRO A 113 -15.46 -7.92 12.03
N ALA A 114 -15.09 -6.65 11.97
CA ALA A 114 -14.03 -6.01 12.76
C ALA A 114 -13.57 -4.69 12.12
N ASP A 115 -13.06 -3.82 12.98
CA ASP A 115 -12.54 -2.48 12.69
C ASP A 115 -11.21 -2.48 11.89
N GLY A 116 -10.88 -3.56 11.17
CA GLY A 116 -9.59 -3.72 10.50
C GLY A 116 -9.51 -4.89 9.50
N PHE A 117 -8.38 -4.95 8.78
CA PHE A 117 -8.10 -6.01 7.80
C PHE A 117 -7.96 -7.38 8.47
N LYS A 118 -8.80 -8.33 8.07
CA LYS A 118 -8.79 -9.73 8.52
C LYS A 118 -8.37 -10.66 7.39
N LYS A 119 -7.97 -11.89 7.72
CA LYS A 119 -7.58 -12.97 6.78
C LYS A 119 -8.61 -13.23 5.67
N ASN A 120 -9.89 -12.90 5.90
CA ASN A 120 -10.99 -13.00 4.93
C ASN A 120 -11.52 -11.63 4.47
N GLY A 121 -10.73 -10.57 4.62
CA GLY A 121 -11.09 -9.20 4.25
C GLY A 121 -10.40 -8.74 2.95
N ALA A 122 -10.61 -7.46 2.62
CA ALA A 122 -9.95 -6.79 1.51
C ALA A 122 -9.09 -5.62 1.98
N LEU A 123 -7.92 -5.46 1.34
CA LEU A 123 -7.10 -4.26 1.44
C LEU A 123 -7.59 -3.26 0.39
N ARG A 124 -8.20 -2.16 0.85
CA ARG A 124 -8.82 -1.16 -0.03
C ARG A 124 -7.94 0.06 -0.15
N LEU A 125 -7.77 0.53 -1.38
CA LEU A 125 -6.93 1.66 -1.73
C LEU A 125 -7.73 2.66 -2.54
N SER A 126 -8.02 3.81 -1.96
CA SER A 126 -8.68 4.93 -2.66
C SER A 126 -7.64 5.79 -3.35
N ILE A 127 -7.88 6.15 -4.61
CA ILE A 127 -7.00 7.09 -5.29
C ILE A 127 -7.09 8.48 -4.63
N ILE A 128 -5.95 9.15 -4.51
CA ILE A 128 -5.84 10.53 -4.01
C ILE A 128 -5.49 11.46 -5.17
N SER A 129 -4.53 11.05 -5.99
CA SER A 129 -4.02 11.87 -7.09
C SER A 129 -3.38 11.01 -8.19
N GLY A 130 -3.30 11.57 -9.39
CA GLY A 130 -2.63 10.97 -10.55
C GLY A 130 -3.55 10.66 -11.71
N SER A 131 -2.94 10.39 -12.88
CA SER A 131 -3.64 10.12 -14.15
C SER A 131 -4.68 8.98 -14.09
N GLY A 132 -4.54 8.06 -13.14
CA GLY A 132 -5.44 6.94 -12.93
C GLY A 132 -6.83 7.31 -12.42
N MET A 133 -7.05 8.54 -11.96
CA MET A 133 -8.36 8.99 -11.48
C MET A 133 -9.39 8.98 -12.59
N ALA A 134 -9.03 9.47 -13.79
CA ALA A 134 -9.91 9.42 -14.95
C ALA A 134 -10.26 7.98 -15.35
N ILE A 135 -9.28 7.07 -15.28
CA ILE A 135 -9.47 5.64 -15.59
C ILE A 135 -10.46 5.00 -14.61
N LEU A 136 -10.32 5.25 -13.32
CA LEU A 136 -11.22 4.71 -12.30
C LEU A 136 -12.63 5.29 -12.41
N ASN A 137 -12.75 6.60 -12.69
CA ASN A 137 -14.05 7.25 -12.90
C ASN A 137 -14.80 6.66 -14.12
N LEU A 138 -14.09 6.33 -15.20
CA LEU A 138 -14.67 5.66 -16.37
C LEU A 138 -15.23 4.26 -16.05
N ALA A 139 -14.74 3.60 -15.00
CA ALA A 139 -15.25 2.32 -14.53
C ALA A 139 -16.20 2.45 -13.32
N ASP A 140 -16.57 3.68 -12.95
CA ASP A 140 -17.33 4.01 -11.74
C ASP A 140 -16.72 3.38 -10.47
N LYS A 141 -15.38 3.39 -10.37
CA LYS A 141 -14.63 2.85 -9.23
C LYS A 141 -13.96 3.95 -8.42
N ARG A 142 -13.91 3.76 -7.10
CA ARG A 142 -13.25 4.67 -6.15
C ARG A 142 -11.76 4.37 -6.00
N GLY A 143 -11.31 3.22 -6.48
CA GLY A 143 -9.95 2.74 -6.32
C GLY A 143 -9.82 1.25 -6.56
N LEU A 144 -8.84 0.63 -5.92
CA LEU A 144 -8.54 -0.80 -6.03
C LEU A 144 -8.82 -1.52 -4.71
N ALA A 145 -9.18 -2.78 -4.80
CA ALA A 145 -9.29 -3.66 -3.63
C ALA A 145 -8.50 -4.95 -3.86
N ILE A 146 -7.69 -5.37 -2.90
CA ILE A 146 -6.96 -6.64 -2.97
C ILE A 146 -7.68 -7.65 -2.08
N HIS A 147 -8.09 -8.78 -2.67
CA HIS A 147 -8.85 -9.81 -1.99
C HIS A 147 -8.28 -11.21 -2.27
N ALA A 148 -8.39 -12.14 -1.33
CA ALA A 148 -7.98 -13.54 -1.50
C ALA A 148 -8.82 -14.18 -2.61
N ARG A 149 -8.37 -15.29 -3.20
CA ARG A 149 -9.22 -16.19 -3.98
C ARG A 149 -10.25 -16.88 -3.08
N ASP A 150 -11.26 -17.49 -3.68
CA ASP A 150 -12.18 -18.37 -2.96
C ASP A 150 -11.44 -19.64 -2.47
N PHE A 151 -11.94 -20.23 -1.38
CA PHE A 151 -11.51 -21.54 -0.88
C PHE A 151 -12.21 -22.71 -1.58
N TYR A 152 -13.04 -22.43 -2.59
CA TYR A 152 -14.13 -23.31 -2.99
C TYR A 152 -13.80 -24.59 -3.80
N PRO A 153 -12.57 -24.94 -4.24
CA PRO A 153 -12.38 -26.26 -4.85
C PRO A 153 -12.07 -27.39 -3.83
N LEU A 154 -12.08 -27.13 -2.51
CA LEU A 154 -11.81 -28.17 -1.50
C LEU A 154 -13.07 -28.76 -0.85
N LEU A 155 -14.27 -28.27 -1.20
CA LEU A 155 -15.49 -28.56 -0.44
C LEU A 155 -16.68 -29.00 -1.30
N ASP A 156 -16.49 -29.41 -2.56
CA ASP A 156 -17.59 -29.91 -3.41
C ASP A 156 -18.42 -31.03 -2.74
N GLY A 157 -17.81 -31.83 -1.85
CA GLY A 157 -18.51 -32.85 -1.07
C GLY A 157 -19.28 -32.34 0.17
N ILE A 158 -19.11 -31.08 0.58
CA ILE A 158 -19.66 -30.51 1.83
C ILE A 158 -20.68 -29.37 1.56
N VAL A 159 -20.84 -28.96 0.29
CA VAL A 159 -21.76 -27.88 -0.16
C VAL A 159 -23.23 -28.10 0.24
N ASN A 160 -23.64 -29.33 0.48
CA ASN A 160 -25.04 -29.67 0.82
C ASN A 160 -25.45 -29.32 2.27
N LYS A 161 -24.56 -28.78 3.11
CA LYS A 161 -24.93 -28.31 4.46
C LYS A 161 -25.32 -26.83 4.44
N LYS A 162 -26.63 -26.54 4.56
CA LYS A 162 -27.22 -25.19 4.68
C LYS A 162 -26.52 -24.29 5.72
N THR A 163 -25.90 -24.88 6.73
CA THR A 163 -25.16 -24.21 7.81
C THR A 163 -23.83 -23.56 7.40
N MET A 164 -23.30 -23.81 6.20
CA MET A 164 -22.07 -23.16 5.70
C MET A 164 -22.29 -22.03 4.69
N ILE A 165 -23.55 -21.73 4.33
CA ILE A 165 -23.91 -20.63 3.40
C ILE A 165 -23.42 -19.26 3.93
N SER A 166 -23.06 -19.18 5.21
CA SER A 166 -22.51 -18.00 5.86
C SER A 166 -20.99 -17.77 5.70
N PHE A 167 -20.24 -18.63 4.99
CA PHE A 167 -18.82 -18.40 4.69
C PHE A 167 -18.65 -17.49 3.45
N TYR A 168 -19.09 -16.24 3.62
CA TYR A 168 -19.23 -15.17 2.64
C TYR A 168 -17.90 -14.55 2.14
N ASN A 169 -17.12 -15.29 1.33
CA ASN A 169 -16.05 -14.69 0.52
C ASN A 169 -16.62 -14.06 -0.77
N ASP A 170 -17.58 -14.72 -1.40
CA ASP A 170 -18.19 -14.26 -2.66
C ASP A 170 -19.01 -12.98 -2.50
N GLN A 171 -19.76 -12.84 -1.40
CA GLN A 171 -20.56 -11.63 -1.18
C GLN A 171 -19.66 -10.40 -0.97
N LEU A 172 -18.53 -10.55 -0.28
CA LEU A 172 -17.57 -9.46 -0.17
C LEU A 172 -16.98 -9.12 -1.54
N PHE A 173 -16.56 -10.12 -2.32
CA PHE A 173 -16.03 -9.86 -3.65
C PHE A 173 -17.04 -9.17 -4.57
N GLU A 174 -18.30 -9.61 -4.60
CA GLU A 174 -19.36 -8.94 -5.37
C GLU A 174 -19.66 -7.53 -4.85
N GLY A 175 -19.66 -7.33 -3.52
CA GLY A 175 -19.78 -6.01 -2.92
C GLY A 175 -18.63 -5.09 -3.34
N LEU A 176 -17.41 -5.61 -3.38
CA LEU A 176 -16.23 -4.85 -3.81
C LEU A 176 -16.35 -4.44 -5.27
N LYS A 177 -16.80 -5.31 -6.17
CA LYS A 177 -16.99 -4.99 -7.60
C LYS A 177 -17.89 -3.78 -7.82
N SER A 178 -18.81 -3.49 -6.92
CA SER A 178 -19.72 -2.34 -7.05
C SER A 178 -18.97 -1.01 -6.96
N PHE A 179 -18.00 -0.87 -6.06
CA PHE A 179 -17.35 0.42 -5.75
C PHE A 179 -15.84 0.43 -5.98
N TRP A 180 -15.22 -0.73 -6.13
CA TRP A 180 -13.79 -0.94 -6.24
C TRP A 180 -13.46 -1.74 -7.49
N GLY A 181 -12.25 -1.60 -8.00
CA GLY A 181 -11.66 -2.52 -8.97
C GLY A 181 -10.93 -3.65 -8.23
N PRO A 182 -11.55 -4.82 -8.02
CA PRO A 182 -10.96 -5.83 -7.18
C PRO A 182 -9.91 -6.66 -7.95
N LEU A 183 -8.80 -6.92 -7.29
CA LEU A 183 -7.69 -7.76 -7.76
C LEU A 183 -7.55 -8.94 -6.81
N ARG A 184 -7.56 -10.15 -7.36
CA ARG A 184 -7.46 -11.38 -6.57
C ARG A 184 -6.01 -11.78 -6.37
N ILE A 185 -5.68 -12.33 -5.20
CA ILE A 185 -4.39 -12.97 -4.88
C ILE A 185 -4.64 -14.39 -4.36
N SER A 186 -3.61 -15.23 -4.26
CA SER A 186 -3.78 -16.57 -3.68
C SER A 186 -4.18 -16.52 -2.20
N ASN A 187 -4.85 -17.56 -1.70
CA ASN A 187 -5.24 -17.64 -0.27
C ASN A 187 -4.01 -17.69 0.64
N TRP A 188 -2.94 -18.33 0.16
CA TRP A 188 -1.65 -18.36 0.83
C TRP A 188 -1.08 -16.95 0.97
N ASP A 189 -1.09 -16.17 -0.11
CA ASP A 189 -0.59 -14.80 -0.08
C ASP A 189 -1.48 -13.86 0.72
N MET A 190 -2.79 -14.11 0.75
CA MET A 190 -3.69 -13.40 1.66
C MET A 190 -3.36 -13.69 3.12
N GLY A 191 -3.06 -14.94 3.47
CA GLY A 191 -2.56 -15.28 4.81
C GLY A 191 -1.28 -14.51 5.16
N ARG A 192 -0.30 -14.53 4.25
CA ARG A 192 0.95 -13.75 4.40
C ARG A 192 0.69 -12.26 4.55
N LEU A 193 -0.25 -11.71 3.79
CA LEU A 193 -0.65 -10.31 3.89
C LEU A 193 -1.28 -10.00 5.24
N ALA A 194 -2.23 -10.82 5.72
CA ALA A 194 -2.87 -10.62 7.01
C ALA A 194 -1.86 -10.67 8.18
N ASP A 195 -1.00 -11.68 8.18
CA ASP A 195 0.03 -11.83 9.23
C ASP A 195 1.01 -10.66 9.22
N SER A 196 1.40 -10.21 8.02
CA SER A 196 2.28 -9.05 7.85
C SER A 196 1.58 -7.76 8.30
N TRP A 197 0.33 -7.56 7.89
CA TRP A 197 -0.48 -6.38 8.18
C TRP A 197 -0.70 -6.18 9.68
N VAL A 198 -1.02 -7.25 10.40
CA VAL A 198 -1.19 -7.22 11.87
C VAL A 198 0.12 -6.79 12.54
N LYS A 199 1.26 -7.33 12.11
CA LYS A 199 2.56 -6.99 12.70
C LYS A 199 2.98 -5.55 12.38
N MET A 200 2.73 -5.08 11.16
CA MET A 200 3.08 -3.73 10.71
C MET A 200 2.23 -2.65 11.38
N ASN A 201 0.94 -2.90 11.61
CA ASN A 201 0.02 -1.92 12.22
C ASN A 201 0.01 -1.94 13.76
N ARG A 202 0.92 -2.67 14.42
CA ARG A 202 1.12 -2.55 15.89
C ARG A 202 1.64 -1.18 16.31
N VAL A 203 2.30 -0.47 15.39
CA VAL A 203 2.76 0.89 15.57
C VAL A 203 1.91 1.76 14.64
N THR A 204 1.41 2.90 15.10
CA THR A 204 0.62 3.83 14.29
C THR A 204 1.46 4.33 13.11
N GLN A 205 1.32 3.67 11.96
CA GLN A 205 2.07 3.95 10.74
C GLN A 205 1.17 4.66 9.73
N LYS A 206 1.68 5.75 9.15
CA LYS A 206 1.08 6.33 7.94
C LYS A 206 1.47 5.48 6.75
N TRP A 207 0.47 4.99 6.03
CA TRP A 207 0.63 4.19 4.82
C TRP A 207 0.61 5.09 3.59
N GLU A 208 1.67 5.02 2.79
CA GLU A 208 1.68 5.56 1.43
C GLU A 208 1.41 4.42 0.46
N ALA A 209 0.47 4.59 -0.46
CA ALA A 209 0.22 3.59 -1.50
C ALA A 209 0.39 4.22 -2.88
N ARG A 210 0.97 3.49 -3.83
CA ARG A 210 1.08 3.91 -5.22
C ARG A 210 0.81 2.78 -6.19
N VAL A 211 0.18 3.14 -7.31
CA VAL A 211 -0.01 2.25 -8.46
C VAL A 211 0.88 2.74 -9.59
N ILE A 212 1.72 1.86 -10.12
CA ILE A 212 2.59 2.13 -11.26
C ILE A 212 2.31 1.16 -12.40
N LYS A 213 2.61 1.59 -13.63
CA LYS A 213 2.59 0.72 -14.81
C LYS A 213 3.92 0.01 -14.94
N ILE A 214 3.87 -1.27 -15.27
CA ILE A 214 5.04 -2.12 -15.51
C ILE A 214 4.86 -2.90 -16.82
N LYS A 215 5.95 -3.35 -17.43
CA LYS A 215 5.86 -4.14 -18.67
C LYS A 215 5.30 -5.54 -18.37
N PRO A 216 4.34 -6.06 -19.16
CA PRO A 216 3.80 -7.41 -18.97
C PRO A 216 4.87 -8.52 -18.90
N GLN A 217 5.94 -8.41 -19.69
CA GLN A 217 7.03 -9.38 -19.70
C GLN A 217 7.76 -9.44 -18.36
N GLU A 218 7.86 -8.33 -17.64
CA GLU A 218 8.51 -8.25 -16.34
C GLU A 218 7.64 -8.92 -15.26
N ILE A 219 6.34 -8.62 -15.25
CA ILE A 219 5.39 -9.31 -14.35
C ILE A 219 5.35 -10.81 -14.67
N LYS A 220 5.34 -11.20 -15.94
CA LYS A 220 5.39 -12.61 -16.33
C LYS A 220 6.63 -13.29 -15.77
N ARG A 221 7.80 -12.66 -15.77
CA ARG A 221 9.01 -13.22 -15.15
C ARG A 221 8.89 -13.35 -13.63
N ILE A 222 8.26 -12.38 -12.97
CA ILE A 222 8.09 -12.36 -11.51
C ILE A 222 7.04 -13.38 -11.04
N CYS A 223 5.93 -13.49 -11.78
CA CYS A 223 4.73 -14.21 -11.39
C CYS A 223 4.57 -15.57 -12.09
N LYS A 224 5.46 -15.93 -13.01
CA LYS A 224 5.50 -17.29 -13.54
C LYS A 224 5.90 -18.24 -12.41
N PRO A 225 5.10 -19.30 -12.14
CA PRO A 225 5.49 -20.31 -11.17
C PRO A 225 6.87 -20.90 -11.53
N PRO A 226 7.70 -21.23 -10.54
CA PRO A 226 8.96 -21.91 -10.81
C PRO A 226 8.66 -23.20 -11.58
N ILE A 227 9.45 -23.45 -12.64
CA ILE A 227 9.37 -24.72 -13.37
C ILE A 227 10.03 -25.75 -12.47
N THR A 228 9.23 -26.57 -11.79
CA THR A 228 9.73 -27.75 -11.09
C THR A 228 10.17 -28.77 -12.14
N LYS A 229 11.48 -28.87 -12.38
CA LYS A 229 12.04 -30.05 -13.04
C LYS A 229 11.72 -31.24 -12.14
N ARG A 230 11.07 -32.26 -12.69
CA ARG A 230 10.78 -33.52 -11.95
C ARG A 230 12.00 -34.43 -11.84
N THR A 231 13.07 -34.10 -12.54
CA THR A 231 14.35 -34.80 -12.53
C THR A 231 15.46 -33.85 -12.11
N PRO A 232 16.36 -34.26 -11.20
CA PRO A 232 17.62 -33.57 -10.96
C PRO A 232 18.48 -33.57 -12.22
N ASP A 233 19.32 -32.55 -12.38
CA ASP A 233 20.37 -32.50 -13.40
C ASP A 233 21.53 -33.45 -13.05
#